data_AF-A0A537IMI7-F1
#
_entry.id   AF-A0A537IMI7-F1
#
_cell.length_a   1.000
_cell.length_b   1.000
_cell.length_c   1.000
_cell.angle_alpha   90.00
_cell.angle_beta   90.00
_cell.angle_gamma   90.00
#
_symmetry.space_group_name_H-M   'P 1'
#
loop_
_entity.id
_entity.type
_entity.pdbx_description
1 polymer ?
#
loop_
_entity_poly.entity_id
_entity_poly.type
_entity_poly.pdbx_seq_one_letter_code
_entity_poly.pdbx_strand_id
1 'polypeptide(L)' 'MEDLSHIKLSDLFDMLAEYTDRYMKMLSDGASREDFDNCREMIIDIQTEIQSRQAHGENSTADSENIPFN' A
#
# COMPACT_ATOMS: atom_id res chain seq x y z
N MET A 1 13.83 -0.21 -9.22
CA MET A 1 12.49 -0.68 -8.85
C MET A 1 12.68 -1.56 -7.63
N GLU A 2 12.16 -1.15 -6.48
CA GLU A 2 12.24 -1.94 -5.24
C GLU A 2 11.42 -3.22 -5.41
N ASP A 3 11.95 -4.35 -4.96
CA ASP A 3 11.23 -5.62 -5.00
C ASP A 3 10.26 -5.67 -3.81
N LEU A 4 9.00 -5.32 -4.07
CA LEU A 4 7.93 -5.33 -3.06
C LEU A 4 7.37 -6.73 -2.81
N SER A 5 7.72 -7.71 -3.65
CA SER A 5 7.17 -9.08 -3.60
C SER A 5 7.53 -9.82 -2.31
N HIS A 6 8.69 -9.50 -1.71
CA HIS A 6 9.15 -10.11 -0.46
C HIS A 6 8.62 -9.44 0.81
N ILE A 7 7.94 -8.29 0.69
CA ILE A 7 7.39 -7.55 1.82
C ILE A 7 6.05 -8.18 2.24
N LYS A 8 5.74 -8.18 3.54
CA LYS A 8 4.45 -8.68 4.03
C LYS A 8 3.34 -7.70 3.68
N LEU A 9 2.13 -8.22 3.49
CA LEU A 9 0.97 -7.37 3.17
C LEU A 9 0.68 -6.30 4.25
N SER A 10 0.87 -6.62 5.53
CA SER A 10 0.77 -5.65 6.64
C SER A 10 1.77 -4.50 6.47
N ASP A 11 3.01 -4.85 6.15
CA ASP A 11 4.10 -3.89 6.05
C ASP A 11 3.93 -3.02 4.79
N LEU A 12 3.33 -3.57 3.72
CA LEU A 12 2.92 -2.79 2.54
C LEU A 12 1.86 -1.74 2.89
N PHE A 13 0.89 -2.04 3.76
CA PHE A 13 -0.08 -1.04 4.23
C PHE A 13 0.56 0.04 5.09
N ASP A 14 1.49 -0.33 5.97
CA ASP A 14 2.24 0.63 6.78
C ASP A 14 3.10 1.55 5.90
N MET A 15 3.80 0.98 4.90
CA MET A 15 4.56 1.74 3.92
C MET A 15 3.66 2.68 3.10
N LEU A 16 2.47 2.22 2.68
CA LEU A 16 1.51 3.07 1.96
C LEU A 16 1.10 4.29 2.80
N ALA A 17 0.86 4.08 4.09
CA ALA A 17 0.51 5.16 5.01
C ALA A 17 1.68 6.15 5.17
N GLU A 18 2.91 5.65 5.34
CA GLU A 18 4.12 6.48 5.46
C GLU A 18 4.36 7.33 4.21
N TYR A 19 4.32 6.72 3.02
CA TYR A 19 4.53 7.45 1.77
C TYR A 19 3.41 8.45 1.49
N THR A 20 2.17 8.16 1.88
CA THR A 20 1.05 9.11 1.77
C THR A 20 1.24 10.30 2.70
N ASP A 21 1.65 10.08 3.96
CA ASP A 21 1.97 11.16 4.89
C ASP A 21 3.14 12.02 4.39
N ARG A 22 4.18 11.38 3.85
CA ARG A 22 5.31 12.07 3.23
C ARG A 22 4.87 12.93 2.06
N TYR A 23 4.03 12.41 1.17
CA TYR A 23 3.47 13.18 0.05
C TYR A 23 2.69 14.41 0.53
N MET A 24 1.88 14.27 1.59
CA MET A 24 1.13 15.38 2.19
C MET A 24 2.06 16.45 2.80
N LYS A 25 3.13 16.03 3.49
CA LYS A 25 4.16 16.94 3.99
C LYS A 25 4.83 17.70 2.85
N MET A 26 5.17 17.01 1.76
CA MET A 26 5.80 17.62 0.59
C MET A 26 4.92 18.69 -0.06
N LEU A 27 3.59 18.49 -0.09
CA LEU A 27 2.63 19.52 -0.53
C LEU A 27 2.68 20.78 0.33
N SER A 28 2.97 20.64 1.63
CA SER A 28 3.04 21.75 2.59
C SER A 28 4.41 22.43 2.57
N ASP A 29 5.49 21.65 2.46
CA ASP A 29 6.87 22.12 2.55
C ASP A 29 7.41 22.65 1.22
N GLY A 30 6.70 22.41 0.11
CA GLY A 30 7.09 22.85 -1.23
C GLY A 30 8.26 22.04 -1.80
N ALA A 31 8.14 20.71 -1.79
CA ALA A 31 9.16 19.81 -2.32
C ALA A 31 9.41 20.00 -3.83
N SER A 32 10.53 19.45 -4.32
CA SER A 32 10.80 19.49 -5.76
C SER A 32 9.82 18.58 -6.52
N ARG A 33 9.61 18.88 -7.80
CA ARG A 33 8.79 18.04 -8.67
C ARG A 33 9.31 16.60 -8.76
N GLU A 34 10.63 16.44 -8.80
CA GLU A 34 11.27 15.12 -8.83
C GLU A 34 10.95 14.33 -7.56
N ASP A 35 11.00 14.96 -6.39
CA ASP A 35 10.64 14.29 -5.15
C ASP A 35 9.16 13.87 -5.16
N PHE A 36 8.26 14.73 -5.65
CA PHE A 36 6.84 14.40 -5.76
C PHE A 36 6.60 13.22 -6.69
N ASP A 37 7.24 13.22 -7.86
CA ASP A 37 7.12 12.16 -8.85
C ASP A 37 7.63 10.83 -8.28
N ASN A 38 8.80 10.83 -7.61
CA ASN A 38 9.36 9.66 -6.93
C ASN A 38 8.44 9.13 -5.82
N CYS A 39 7.92 10.02 -4.97
CA CYS A 39 7.01 9.63 -3.88
C CYS A 39 5.69 9.06 -4.43
N ARG A 40 5.18 9.63 -5.52
CA ARG A 40 3.96 9.18 -6.18
C ARG A 40 4.14 7.84 -6.87
N GLU A 41 5.25 7.61 -7.56
CA GLU A 41 5.57 6.32 -8.17
C GLU A 41 5.62 5.22 -7.12
N MET A 42 6.26 5.47 -5.98
CA MET A 42 6.29 4.48 -4.89
C MET A 42 4.90 4.14 -4.34
N ILE A 43 4.03 5.14 -4.17
CA ILE A 43 2.62 4.92 -3.76
C ILE A 43 1.89 4.02 -4.77
N ILE A 44 2.09 4.26 -6.07
CA ILE A 44 1.46 3.48 -7.14
C ILE A 44 1.97 2.04 -7.13
N ASP A 45 3.28 1.84 -6.97
CA ASP A 45 3.90 0.51 -6.92
C ASP A 45 3.36 -0.30 -5.72
N ILE A 46 3.29 0.31 -4.54
CA ILE A 46 2.75 -0.32 -3.33
C ILE A 46 1.27 -0.67 -3.51
N GLN A 47 0.45 0.25 -4.04
CA GLN A 47 -0.97 -0.02 -4.29
C GLN A 47 -1.17 -1.15 -5.30
N THR A 48 -0.35 -1.18 -6.35
CA THR A 48 -0.39 -2.22 -7.38
C THR A 48 -0.07 -3.59 -6.79
N GLU A 49 0.95 -3.68 -5.92
CA GLU A 49 1.32 -4.93 -5.26
C GLU A 49 0.23 -5.41 -4.28
N ILE A 50 -0.34 -4.50 -3.48
CA ILE A 50 -1.47 -4.81 -2.58
C ILE A 50 -2.66 -5.37 -3.38
N GLN A 51 -3.03 -4.71 -4.49
CA GLN A 51 -4.13 -5.16 -5.34
C GLN A 51 -3.85 -6.51 -6.00
N SER A 52 -2.62 -6.73 -6.46
CA SER A 52 -2.17 -8.01 -7.01
C SER A 52 -2.39 -9.15 -6.00
N ARG A 53 -1.95 -8.96 -4.74
CA ARG A 53 -2.12 -9.96 -3.67
C ARG A 53 -3.57 -10.19 -3.28
N GLN A 54 -4.37 -9.13 -3.23
CA GLN A 54 -5.81 -9.23 -2.98
C GLN A 54 -6.52 -10.03 -4.08
N ALA A 55 -6.18 -9.80 -5.35
CA ALA A 55 -6.71 -10.56 -6.48
C ALA A 55 -6.25 -12.02 -6.48
N HIS A 56 -5.03 -12.30 -6.01
CA HIS A 56 -4.45 -13.64 -5.92
C HIS A 56 -4.84 -14.44 -4.67
N GLY A 57 -5.68 -13.88 -3.78
CA GLY A 57 -6.36 -14.66 -2.76
C GLY A 57 -5.56 -14.92 -1.47
N GLU A 58 -4.54 -14.11 -1.16
CA GLU A 58 -3.93 -14.09 0.19
C GLU A 58 -4.94 -13.67 1.29
N ASN A 59 -6.18 -13.36 0.91
CA ASN A 59 -7.32 -13.07 1.79
C ASN A 59 -8.21 -14.29 2.13
N SER A 60 -7.77 -15.53 1.88
CA SER A 60 -8.64 -16.73 2.06
C SER A 60 -8.64 -17.37 3.45
N THR A 61 -8.12 -16.76 4.53
CA THR A 61 -8.34 -17.27 5.90
C THR A 61 -8.21 -16.21 7.00
N ALA A 62 -9.11 -15.22 7.03
CA ALA A 62 -9.50 -14.55 8.27
C ALA A 62 -10.89 -13.94 8.05
N ASP A 63 -11.82 -14.17 8.99
CA ASP A 63 -13.22 -13.75 8.95
C ASP A 63 -14.16 -14.52 7.99
N SER A 64 -14.22 -15.83 8.19
CA SER A 64 -15.46 -16.59 7.97
C SER A 64 -15.99 -17.05 9.33
N GLU A 65 -16.37 -16.09 10.19
CA GLU A 65 -17.27 -16.41 11.30
C GLU A 65 -18.67 -16.64 10.72
N ASN A 66 -18.94 -17.93 10.52
CA ASN A 66 -20.23 -18.52 10.22
C ASN A 66 -21.26 -18.12 11.29
N ILE A 67 -22.14 -17.17 10.99
CA ILE A 67 -23.37 -16.94 11.77
C ILE A 67 -24.53 -17.61 11.01
N PRO A 68 -24.97 -18.82 11.40
CA PRO A 68 -26.21 -19.37 10.89
C PRO A 68 -27.38 -18.62 11.53
N PHE A 69 -28.13 -17.86 10.72
CA PHE A 69 -29.45 -17.39 11.13
C PHE A 69 -30.42 -18.58 11.11
N ASN A 70 -30.92 -18.92 12.30
CA ASN A 70 -32.07 -19.80 12.52
C ASN A 70 -33.36 -18.97 12.59
#